data_AF-A0A821ZM90-F1
#
_entry.id   AF-A0A821ZM90-F1
#
_cell.length_a   1.000
_cell.length_b   1.000
_cell.length_c   1.000
_cell.angle_alpha   90.00
_cell.angle_beta   90.00
_cell.angle_gamma   90.00
#
_symmetry.space_group_name_H-M   'P 1'
#
loop_
_entity.id
_entity.type
_entity.pdbx_description
1 polymer ?
#
loop_
_entity_poly.entity_id
_entity_poly.type
_entity_poly.pdbx_seq_one_letter_code
_entity_poly.pdbx_strand_id
1 'polypeptide(L)'
;MREEGFADDGLFDQMKMFFLPLTMVEQDLTIDDDRWSQFASRRLEEQVALQQRCEQLLEKLIEIEDEYYRHDDSITKLRRELEMETARRARKTPDGEENFSVPQLIEDHHQEMEKLEPIRSELRAEISTIEGMVASIEQGLCDRITNLDRNLIKPNRGFIMYGPPGEMN
;
A
#
# COMPACT_ATOMS: atom_id res chain seq x y z
N MET A 1 68.62 -9.10 1.49
CA MET A 1 67.61 -8.40 0.68
C MET A 1 66.27 -8.83 1.21
N ARG A 2 65.46 -7.91 1.76
CA ARG A 2 64.09 -8.23 2.18
C ARG A 2 63.19 -8.04 0.97
N GLU A 3 62.37 -9.02 0.67
CA GLU A 3 61.29 -8.92 -0.32
C GLU A 3 60.26 -7.94 0.23
N GLU A 4 60.24 -6.71 -0.29
CA GLU A 4 59.20 -5.72 -0.03
C GLU A 4 57.94 -6.12 -0.81
N GLY A 5 57.19 -7.08 -0.27
CA GLY A 5 55.81 -7.29 -0.66
C GLY A 5 54.97 -6.21 0.01
N PHE A 6 54.35 -5.32 -0.79
CA PHE A 6 53.34 -4.39 -0.30
C PHE A 6 52.26 -5.19 0.43
N ALA A 7 52.09 -4.94 1.72
CA ALA A 7 51.00 -5.49 2.49
C ALA A 7 49.69 -4.98 1.88
N ASP A 8 48.78 -5.89 1.58
CA ASP A 8 47.45 -5.57 1.08
C ASP A 8 46.61 -5.02 2.24
N ASP A 9 46.87 -3.76 2.58
CA ASP A 9 46.28 -3.06 3.74
C ASP A 9 44.79 -2.73 3.55
N GLY A 10 44.12 -3.32 2.54
CA GLY A 10 42.73 -3.03 2.17
C GLY A 10 42.53 -1.63 1.56
N LEU A 11 43.60 -0.83 1.47
CA LEU A 11 43.58 0.53 0.92
C LEU A 11 43.14 0.53 -0.55
N PHE A 12 43.57 -0.46 -1.34
CA PHE A 12 43.18 -0.58 -2.74
C PHE A 12 41.67 -0.82 -2.93
N ASP A 13 41.03 -1.59 -2.06
CA ASP A 13 39.58 -1.81 -2.12
C ASP A 13 38.79 -0.57 -1.67
N GLN A 14 39.28 0.18 -0.69
CA GLN A 14 38.71 1.49 -0.34
C GLN A 14 38.89 2.50 -1.48
N MET A 15 40.04 2.49 -2.16
CA MET A 15 40.28 3.34 -3.33
C MET A 15 39.35 2.97 -4.49
N LYS A 16 39.05 1.68 -4.73
CA LYS A 16 38.06 1.28 -5.74
C LYS A 16 36.69 1.90 -5.49
N MET A 17 36.22 1.93 -4.24
CA MET A 17 34.94 2.57 -3.89
C MET A 17 34.95 4.09 -4.15
N PHE A 18 36.10 4.75 -3.99
CA PHE A 18 36.25 6.18 -4.28
C PHE A 18 36.18 6.49 -5.78
N PHE A 19 36.72 5.60 -6.62
CA PHE A 19 36.72 5.76 -8.08
C PHE A 19 35.50 5.15 -8.78
N LEU A 20 34.73 4.29 -8.10
CA LEU A 20 33.52 3.65 -8.66
C LEU A 20 32.59 4.65 -9.38
N PRO A 21 32.23 5.80 -8.79
CA PRO A 21 31.36 6.78 -9.44
C PRO A 21 32.01 7.51 -10.63
N LEU A 22 33.32 7.39 -10.80
CA LEU A 22 34.10 7.97 -11.92
C LEU A 22 34.37 6.93 -13.02
N THR A 23 34.16 5.64 -12.75
CA THR A 23 34.41 4.54 -13.68
C THR A 23 33.13 3.80 -14.10
N MET A 24 31.99 4.08 -13.46
CA MET A 24 30.70 3.51 -13.85
C MET A 24 30.31 3.95 -15.27
N VAL A 25 29.97 2.99 -16.11
CA VAL A 25 29.42 3.23 -17.45
C VAL A 25 27.90 3.08 -17.46
N GLU A 26 27.23 3.60 -18.50
CA GLU A 26 25.76 3.51 -18.66
C GLU A 26 25.23 2.07 -18.51
N GLN A 27 25.99 1.08 -18.99
CA GLN A 27 25.64 -0.33 -18.89
C GLN A 27 25.63 -0.85 -17.44
N ASP A 28 26.45 -0.27 -16.55
CA ASP A 28 26.49 -0.63 -15.12
C ASP A 28 25.29 -0.07 -14.35
N LEU A 29 24.59 0.90 -14.93
CA LEU A 29 23.38 1.51 -14.36
C LEU A 29 22.09 0.85 -14.86
N THR A 30 22.18 -0.07 -15.84
CA THR A 30 21.04 -0.87 -16.29
C THR A 30 20.90 -2.14 -15.46
N ILE A 31 19.67 -2.47 -15.07
CA ILE A 31 19.35 -3.79 -14.52
C ILE A 31 19.34 -4.76 -15.70
N ASP A 32 20.10 -5.86 -15.63
CA ASP A 32 20.03 -6.90 -16.66
C ASP A 32 18.64 -7.56 -16.69
N ASP A 33 18.29 -8.16 -17.83
CA ASP A 33 16.97 -8.76 -18.05
C ASP A 33 16.66 -9.94 -17.11
N ASP A 34 17.66 -10.73 -16.70
CA ASP A 34 17.49 -11.86 -15.78
C ASP A 34 17.20 -11.37 -14.36
N ARG A 35 17.93 -10.36 -13.89
CA ARG A 35 17.70 -9.69 -12.60
C ARG A 35 16.35 -9.01 -12.56
N TRP A 36 15.99 -8.34 -13.66
CA TRP A 36 14.66 -7.74 -13.79
C TRP A 36 13.57 -8.80 -13.75
N SER A 37 13.73 -9.91 -14.48
CA SER A 37 12.77 -11.01 -14.48
C SER A 37 12.55 -11.58 -13.09
N GLN A 38 13.62 -11.78 -12.30
CA GLN A 38 13.52 -12.25 -10.91
C GLN A 38 12.80 -11.25 -10.01
N PHE A 39 13.12 -9.96 -10.13
CA PHE A 39 12.44 -8.89 -9.39
C PHE A 39 10.95 -8.83 -9.75
N ALA A 40 10.63 -8.81 -11.04
CA ALA A 40 9.28 -8.73 -11.55
C ALA A 40 8.44 -9.93 -11.10
N SER A 41 9.00 -11.14 -11.15
CA SER A 41 8.31 -12.36 -10.72
C SER A 41 7.90 -12.28 -9.24
N ARG A 42 8.81 -11.85 -8.36
CA ARG A 42 8.50 -11.68 -6.93
C ARG A 42 7.44 -10.62 -6.68
N ARG A 43 7.50 -9.50 -7.40
CA ARG A 43 6.51 -8.42 -7.30
C ARG A 43 5.13 -8.87 -7.79
N LEU A 44 5.08 -9.71 -8.81
CA LEU A 44 3.84 -10.28 -9.32
C LEU A 44 3.21 -11.27 -8.32
N GLU A 45 4.03 -12.10 -7.67
CA GLU A 45 3.57 -12.97 -6.57
C GLU A 45 3.00 -12.15 -5.39
N GLU A 46 3.68 -11.07 -5.01
CA GLU A 46 3.21 -10.14 -3.98
C GLU A 46 1.88 -9.48 -4.37
N GLN A 47 1.75 -9.03 -5.62
CA GLN A 47 0.51 -8.46 -6.16
C GLN A 47 -0.65 -9.46 -6.08
N VAL A 48 -0.44 -10.71 -6.48
CA VAL A 48 -1.47 -11.76 -6.42
C VAL A 48 -1.90 -12.02 -4.98
N ALA A 49 -0.96 -12.11 -4.04
CA ALA A 49 -1.26 -12.31 -2.64
C ALA A 49 -2.07 -11.14 -2.04
N LEU A 50 -1.71 -9.91 -2.40
CA LEU A 50 -2.44 -8.70 -1.99
C LEU A 50 -3.85 -8.65 -2.57
N GLN A 51 -4.02 -9.01 -3.86
CA GLN A 51 -5.33 -9.08 -4.50
C GLN A 51 -6.25 -10.11 -3.82
N GLN A 52 -5.74 -11.31 -3.54
CA GLN A 52 -6.50 -12.34 -2.81
C GLN A 52 -6.92 -11.87 -1.42
N ARG A 53 -6.02 -11.16 -0.71
CA ARG A 53 -6.36 -10.57 0.59
C ARG A 53 -7.43 -9.48 0.45
N CYS A 54 -7.35 -8.67 -0.60
CA CYS A 54 -8.35 -7.63 -0.88
C CYS A 54 -9.74 -8.25 -1.12
N GLU A 55 -9.81 -9.33 -1.93
CA GLU A 55 -11.05 -10.08 -2.17
C GLU A 55 -11.66 -10.61 -0.87
N GLN A 56 -10.85 -11.21 0.01
CA GLN A 56 -11.32 -11.70 1.31
C GLN A 56 -11.85 -10.57 2.23
N LEU A 57 -11.23 -9.39 2.18
CA LEU A 57 -11.69 -8.24 2.95
C LEU A 57 -12.97 -7.65 2.37
N LEU A 58 -13.11 -7.64 1.03
CA LEU A 58 -14.32 -7.22 0.35
C LEU A 58 -15.50 -8.13 0.67
N GLU A 59 -15.31 -9.45 0.69
CA GLU A 59 -16.34 -10.40 1.11
C GLU A 59 -16.84 -10.10 2.53
N LYS A 60 -15.92 -9.90 3.48
CA LYS A 60 -16.27 -9.52 4.87
C LYS A 60 -16.97 -8.16 4.94
N LEU A 61 -16.53 -7.19 4.14
CA LEU A 61 -17.17 -5.88 4.10
C LEU A 61 -18.61 -5.99 3.60
N ILE A 62 -18.86 -6.80 2.56
CA ILE A 62 -20.19 -7.05 2.03
C ILE A 62 -21.09 -7.68 3.11
N GLU A 63 -20.60 -8.69 3.84
CA GLU A 63 -21.37 -9.32 4.93
C GLU A 63 -21.78 -8.30 6.01
N ILE A 64 -20.86 -7.43 6.40
CA ILE A 64 -21.13 -6.39 7.42
C ILE A 64 -22.03 -5.29 6.87
N GLU A 65 -21.86 -4.89 5.61
CA GLU A 65 -22.75 -3.93 4.98
C GLU A 65 -24.18 -4.47 4.86
N ASP A 66 -24.34 -5.74 4.49
CA ASP A 66 -25.63 -6.41 4.46
C ASP A 66 -26.29 -6.41 5.84
N GLU A 67 -25.54 -6.69 6.91
CA GLU A 67 -26.05 -6.64 8.28
C GLU A 67 -26.45 -5.21 8.70
N TYR A 68 -25.61 -4.23 8.40
CA TYR A 68 -25.88 -2.82 8.65
C TYR A 68 -27.17 -2.35 7.97
N TYR A 69 -27.34 -2.67 6.69
CA TYR A 69 -28.53 -2.27 5.92
C TYR A 69 -29.78 -3.03 6.34
N ARG A 70 -29.67 -4.27 6.85
CA ARG A 70 -30.82 -4.97 7.48
C ARG A 70 -31.34 -4.22 8.71
N HIS A 71 -30.44 -3.67 9.53
CA HIS A 71 -30.82 -2.86 10.68
C HIS A 71 -31.46 -1.54 10.24
N ASP A 72 -30.89 -0.86 9.25
CA ASP A 72 -31.45 0.37 8.69
C ASP A 72 -32.86 0.15 8.12
N ASP A 73 -33.06 -0.91 7.35
CA ASP A 73 -34.38 -1.31 6.84
C ASP A 73 -35.38 -1.59 7.96
N SER A 74 -34.93 -2.24 9.04
CA SER A 74 -35.77 -2.56 10.20
C SER A 74 -36.19 -1.29 10.94
N ILE A 75 -35.26 -0.36 11.19
CA ILE A 75 -35.55 0.96 11.75
C ILE A 75 -36.56 1.71 10.88
N THR A 76 -36.39 1.68 9.56
CA THR A 76 -37.27 2.37 8.62
C THR A 76 -38.69 1.82 8.68
N LYS A 77 -38.85 0.49 8.81
CA LYS A 77 -40.16 -0.17 9.00
C LYS A 77 -40.79 0.21 10.34
N LEU A 78 -40.03 0.09 11.43
CA LEU A 78 -40.50 0.40 12.79
C LEU A 78 -40.93 1.87 12.94
N ARG A 79 -40.20 2.80 12.31
CA ARG A 79 -40.59 4.23 12.28
C ARG A 79 -41.94 4.43 11.60
N ARG A 80 -42.18 3.78 10.46
CA ARG A 80 -43.48 3.84 9.78
C ARG A 80 -44.60 3.24 10.62
N GLU A 81 -44.34 2.14 11.32
CA GLU A 81 -45.31 1.52 12.23
C GLU A 81 -45.66 2.47 13.39
N LEU A 82 -44.66 3.09 14.01
CA LEU A 82 -44.83 4.07 15.07
C LEU A 82 -45.65 5.28 14.61
N GLU A 83 -45.39 5.81 13.41
CA GLU A 83 -46.18 6.89 12.81
C GLU A 83 -47.64 6.49 12.57
N MET A 84 -47.88 5.29 12.05
CA MET A 84 -49.25 4.78 11.87
C MET A 84 -49.96 4.56 13.20
N GLU A 85 -49.27 4.04 14.21
CA GLU A 85 -49.86 3.77 15.51
C GLU A 85 -50.19 5.06 16.27
N THR A 86 -49.28 6.04 16.26
CA THR A 86 -49.53 7.38 16.82
C THR A 86 -50.70 8.07 16.11
N ALA A 87 -50.79 7.98 14.78
CA ALA A 87 -51.93 8.49 14.02
C ALA A 87 -53.26 7.79 14.35
N ARG A 88 -53.23 6.49 14.67
CA ARG A 88 -54.40 5.72 15.12
C ARG A 88 -54.81 6.08 16.55
N ARG A 89 -53.86 6.21 17.46
CA ARG A 89 -54.08 6.61 18.87
C ARG A 89 -54.61 8.04 18.95
N ALA A 90 -54.16 8.96 18.10
CA ALA A 90 -54.72 10.32 18.01
C ALA A 90 -56.23 10.34 17.65
N ARG A 91 -56.78 9.23 17.12
CA ARG A 91 -58.19 9.09 16.73
C ARG A 91 -59.03 8.30 17.75
N LYS A 92 -58.45 7.75 18.83
CA LYS A 92 -59.15 6.95 19.86
C LYS A 92 -58.81 7.44 21.27
N THR A 93 -59.76 7.37 22.21
CA THR A 93 -59.53 7.62 23.65
C THR A 93 -58.56 6.59 24.25
N PRO A 94 -57.84 6.92 25.33
CA PRO A 94 -56.70 6.12 25.79
C PRO A 94 -57.20 4.86 26.49
N ASP A 95 -57.23 3.74 25.77
CA ASP A 95 -57.20 2.43 26.41
C ASP A 95 -55.74 2.09 26.73
N GLY A 96 -55.49 1.88 28.01
CA GLY A 96 -54.20 1.45 28.51
C GLY A 96 -53.99 0.01 28.10
N GLU A 97 -52.90 -0.25 27.39
CA GLU A 97 -52.34 -1.59 27.32
C GLU A 97 -50.83 -1.53 27.11
N GLU A 98 -50.17 -2.37 27.89
CA GLU A 98 -48.75 -2.68 27.90
C GLU A 98 -48.29 -3.00 26.48
N ASN A 99 -47.36 -2.22 25.95
CA ASN A 99 -46.79 -2.51 24.64
C ASN A 99 -45.28 -2.45 24.73
N PHE A 100 -44.65 -3.52 24.22
CA PHE A 100 -43.26 -3.53 23.79
C PHE A 100 -42.95 -2.18 23.13
N SER A 101 -41.98 -1.45 23.68
CA SER A 101 -41.70 -0.10 23.23
C SER A 101 -41.03 -0.17 21.85
N VAL A 102 -41.80 0.03 20.77
CA VAL A 102 -41.26 0.23 19.41
C VAL A 102 -40.12 1.25 19.41
N PRO A 103 -40.17 2.36 20.19
CA PRO A 103 -39.02 3.24 20.37
C PRO A 103 -37.76 2.55 20.92
N GLN A 104 -37.90 1.64 21.88
CA GLN A 104 -36.77 0.87 22.42
C GLN A 104 -36.17 -0.05 21.37
N LEU A 105 -37.00 -0.71 20.56
CA LEU A 105 -36.51 -1.60 19.50
C LEU A 105 -35.77 -0.82 18.39
N ILE A 106 -36.20 0.41 18.09
CA ILE A 106 -35.49 1.31 17.18
C ILE A 106 -34.12 1.66 17.77
N GLU A 107 -34.06 1.98 19.05
CA GLU A 107 -32.81 2.29 19.76
C GLU A 107 -31.85 1.09 19.76
N ASP A 108 -32.35 -0.11 20.04
CA ASP A 108 -31.54 -1.33 20.01
C ASP A 108 -30.91 -1.57 18.62
N HIS A 109 -31.68 -1.34 17.54
CA HIS A 109 -31.13 -1.41 16.18
C HIS A 109 -30.10 -0.31 15.87
N HIS A 110 -30.28 0.91 16.37
CA HIS A 110 -29.26 1.96 16.25
C HIS A 110 -27.96 1.56 16.95
N GLN A 111 -28.05 0.99 18.15
CA GLN A 111 -26.88 0.53 18.89
C GLN A 111 -26.12 -0.60 18.16
N GLU A 112 -26.82 -1.52 17.51
CA GLU A 112 -26.16 -2.53 16.68
C GLU A 112 -25.47 -1.89 15.46
N MET A 113 -26.10 -0.91 14.79
CA MET A 113 -25.45 -0.17 13.70
C MET A 113 -24.19 0.59 14.15
N GLU A 114 -24.23 1.22 15.33
CA GLU A 114 -23.07 1.91 15.89
C GLU A 114 -21.89 0.96 16.17
N LYS A 115 -22.15 -0.32 16.49
CA LYS A 115 -21.09 -1.33 16.65
C LYS A 115 -20.50 -1.78 15.32
N LEU A 116 -21.30 -1.80 14.25
CA LEU A 116 -20.85 -2.21 12.91
C LEU A 116 -20.04 -1.11 12.21
N GLU A 117 -20.35 0.17 12.47
CA GLU A 117 -19.70 1.30 11.83
C GLU A 117 -18.16 1.34 11.96
N PRO A 118 -17.55 1.16 13.16
CA PRO A 118 -16.10 1.12 13.26
C PRO A 118 -15.50 -0.02 12.43
N ILE A 119 -16.13 -1.19 12.42
CA ILE A 119 -15.66 -2.35 11.65
C ILE A 119 -15.72 -2.07 10.14
N ARG A 120 -16.81 -1.46 9.66
CA ARG A 120 -16.94 -1.04 8.25
C ARG A 120 -15.84 -0.06 7.85
N SER A 121 -15.60 0.94 8.70
CA SER A 121 -14.57 1.95 8.45
C SER A 121 -13.17 1.36 8.42
N GLU A 122 -12.87 0.43 9.32
CA GLU A 122 -11.58 -0.27 9.38
C GLU A 122 -11.36 -1.13 8.12
N LEU A 123 -12.35 -1.93 7.73
CA LEU A 123 -12.27 -2.74 6.52
C LEU A 123 -12.07 -1.90 5.27
N ARG A 124 -12.80 -0.79 5.13
CA ARG A 124 -12.63 0.14 3.99
C ARG A 124 -11.24 0.76 3.96
N ALA A 125 -10.68 1.12 5.13
CA ALA A 125 -9.33 1.67 5.23
C ALA A 125 -8.26 0.63 4.87
N GLU A 126 -8.41 -0.60 5.33
CA GLU A 126 -7.51 -1.71 4.95
C GLU A 126 -7.54 -1.99 3.45
N ILE A 127 -8.74 -2.08 2.86
CA ILE A 127 -8.92 -2.28 1.42
C ILE A 127 -8.21 -1.16 0.63
N SER A 128 -8.47 0.10 0.99
CA SER A 128 -7.84 1.24 0.33
C SER A 128 -6.31 1.23 0.44
N THR A 129 -5.76 0.78 1.58
CA THR A 129 -4.32 0.65 1.76
C THR A 129 -3.74 -0.42 0.83
N ILE A 130 -4.41 -1.58 0.72
CA ILE A 130 -3.97 -2.68 -0.15
C ILE A 130 -4.06 -2.27 -1.62
N GLU A 131 -5.13 -1.59 -2.04
CA GLU A 131 -5.26 -1.05 -3.40
C GLU A 131 -4.12 -0.09 -3.74
N GLY A 132 -3.72 0.77 -2.80
CA GLY A 132 -2.56 1.65 -2.95
C GLY A 132 -1.24 0.88 -3.09
N MET A 133 -1.05 -0.21 -2.34
CA MET A 133 0.13 -1.08 -2.48
C MET A 133 0.17 -1.78 -3.84
N VAL A 134 -0.97 -2.30 -4.30
CA VAL A 134 -1.10 -2.94 -5.62
C VAL A 134 -0.77 -1.94 -6.73
N ALA A 135 -1.33 -0.74 -6.69
CA ALA A 135 -1.05 0.31 -7.67
C ALA A 135 0.45 0.71 -7.69
N SER A 136 1.10 0.76 -6.51
CA SER A 136 2.53 1.04 -6.43
C SER A 136 3.38 -0.07 -7.05
N ILE A 137 2.99 -1.34 -6.87
CA ILE A 137 3.66 -2.49 -7.50
C ILE A 137 3.49 -2.42 -9.02
N GLU A 138 2.27 -2.17 -9.51
CA GLU A 138 1.98 -2.04 -10.94
C GLU A 138 2.78 -0.91 -11.59
N GLN A 139 2.90 0.23 -10.92
CA GLN A 139 3.75 1.33 -11.36
C GLN A 139 5.22 0.91 -11.42
N GLY A 140 5.73 0.29 -10.36
CA GLY A 140 7.12 -0.19 -10.30
C GLY A 140 7.44 -1.23 -11.38
N LEU A 141 6.46 -2.03 -11.82
CA LEU A 141 6.61 -2.98 -12.93
C LEU A 141 6.58 -2.29 -14.30
N CYS A 142 5.83 -1.20 -14.46
CA CYS A 142 5.78 -0.40 -15.69
C CYS A 142 7.05 0.44 -15.90
N ASP A 143 7.68 0.90 -14.82
CA ASP A 143 8.82 1.83 -14.84
C ASP A 143 10.14 1.23 -15.37
N ARG A 144 10.15 -0.04 -15.83
CA ARG A 144 11.31 -0.66 -16.53
C ARG A 144 11.89 0.23 -17.64
N ILE A 145 11.05 1.07 -18.24
CA ILE A 145 11.37 1.90 -19.41
C ILE A 145 11.84 3.32 -19.03
N THR A 146 11.69 3.77 -17.78
CA THR A 146 11.93 5.18 -17.45
C THR A 146 13.36 5.49 -17.03
N ASN A 147 14.03 6.23 -17.91
CA ASN A 147 15.15 7.16 -17.72
C ASN A 147 16.22 6.76 -16.69
N LEU A 148 17.32 6.18 -17.19
CA LEU A 148 18.63 6.32 -16.55
C LEU A 148 18.79 7.76 -16.06
N ASP A 149 19.03 7.96 -14.76
CA ASP A 149 19.41 9.27 -14.26
C ASP A 149 20.82 9.59 -14.79
N ARG A 150 20.86 10.31 -15.91
CA ARG A 150 22.10 10.66 -16.60
C ARG A 150 23.03 11.53 -15.76
N ASN A 151 22.55 12.08 -14.65
CA ASN A 151 23.40 12.80 -13.69
C ASN A 151 24.31 11.85 -12.90
N LEU A 152 24.01 10.55 -12.85
CA LEU A 152 24.87 9.51 -12.27
C LEU A 152 26.03 9.14 -13.20
N ILE A 153 25.91 9.44 -14.50
CA ILE A 153 26.98 9.22 -15.48
C ILE A 153 27.87 10.46 -15.45
N LYS A 154 28.95 10.42 -14.66
CA LYS A 154 29.98 11.44 -14.80
C LYS A 154 30.72 11.20 -16.11
N PRO A 155 30.94 12.21 -16.96
CA PRO A 155 31.75 12.03 -18.15
C PRO A 155 33.14 11.58 -17.71
N ASN A 156 33.67 10.53 -18.35
CA ASN A 156 35.03 10.04 -18.16
C ASN A 156 36.01 11.20 -18.33
N ARG A 157 36.37 11.88 -17.24
CA ARG A 157 37.44 12.87 -17.24
C ARG A 157 38.71 12.05 -17.37
N GLY A 158 39.19 11.90 -18.61
CA GLY A 158 40.45 11.22 -18.90
C GLY A 158 41.51 11.71 -17.94
N PHE A 159 42.13 10.77 -17.21
CA PHE A 159 43.28 11.08 -16.37
C PHE A 159 44.37 11.60 -17.31
N ILE A 160 44.57 12.91 -17.35
CA ILE A 160 45.80 13.49 -17.88
C ILE A 160 46.87 13.19 -16.84
N MET A 161 47.46 12.00 -16.94
CA MET A 161 48.69 11.66 -16.25
C MET A 161 49.79 12.48 -16.90
N TYR A 162 50.12 13.63 -16.32
CA TYR A 162 51.40 14.26 -16.58
C TYR A 162 52.47 13.28 -16.08
N GLY A 163 53.05 12.52 -17.00
CA GLY A 163 54.25 11.73 -16.71
C GLY A 163 55.35 12.64 -16.17
N PRO A 164 56.23 12.14 -15.28
CA PRO A 164 57.29 12.96 -14.72
C PRO A 164 58.13 13.56 -15.86
N PRO A 165 58.51 14.85 -15.78
CA PRO A 165 59.26 15.51 -16.84
C PRO A 165 60.54 14.72 -17.07
N GLY A 166 60.68 14.15 -18.27
CA GLY A 166 61.90 13.46 -18.67
C GLY A 166 63.06 14.45 -18.59
N GLU A 167 64.12 14.07 -17.87
CA GLU A 167 65.38 14.82 -17.87
C GLU A 167 65.87 14.93 -19.32
N MET A 168 65.85 16.15 -19.85
CA MET A 168 66.52 16.45 -21.11
C MET A 168 68.03 16.45 -20.84
N ASN A 169 68.72 15.42 -21.31
CA ASN A 169 70.16 15.45 -21.54
C ASN A 169 70.45 16.05 -22.92
#